data_AF-A0AAD6XF67-F1
#
_entry.id   AF-A0AAD6XF67-F1
#
_cell.length_a   1.000
_cell.length_b   1.000
_cell.length_c   1.000
_cell.angle_alpha   90.00
_cell.angle_beta   90.00
_cell.angle_gamma   90.00
#
_symmetry.space_group_name_H-M   'P 1'
#
loop_
_entity.id
_entity.type
_entity.pdbx_description
1 polymer ?
#
loop_
_entity_poly.entity_id
_entity_poly.type
_entity_poly.pdbx_seq_one_letter_code
_entity_poly.pdbx_strand_id
1 'polypeptide(L)'
;MYPQPDLPALDMHNFLLTWIPFYELCIGRKLQPDDYIFPYIASNGVIHPDREMTLQMCRNFITEFTEGVGLKKTYTTHSFRRGGAQYRFMFAPLGKRWSLNIVRWWGGWATGEHVDTLMKYLTDSLQSYETGHGDALCPVPLEADKSFMGDHLLVRPVVTEEFCAVTSQIITHLNKLSLTPPTCVCAHGSQGVLNSMASSGSGHYESPISKPMPLSERVEIIPGVVIPNLKKGDKAWLDAVRQWEHGDPVKGLTPLRDWPREWYSGGMRKVTGSKRSQRKLIFDEYERLERSEAEFAKLYPDAHKHISTLILAIRGTNKTRGVIMGRRSKRGVDSGADSD
;
A
#
# COMPACT_ATOMS: atom_id res chain seq x y z
N MET A 1 -16.02 8.33 18.31
CA MET A 1 -15.74 7.02 17.65
C MET A 1 -16.89 6.09 18.01
N TYR A 2 -17.32 5.23 17.07
CA TYR A 2 -18.46 4.34 17.28
C TYR A 2 -18.01 2.87 17.21
N PRO A 3 -18.67 1.96 17.94
CA PRO A 3 -18.38 0.54 17.87
C PRO A 3 -18.57 -0.01 16.45
N GLN A 4 -17.77 -1.02 16.09
CA GLN A 4 -17.81 -1.71 14.79
C GLN A 4 -17.88 -3.22 15.03
N PRO A 5 -19.00 -3.73 15.60
CA PRO A 5 -19.10 -5.13 16.02
C PRO A 5 -18.93 -6.12 14.86
N ASP A 6 -19.35 -5.73 13.66
CA ASP A 6 -19.23 -6.56 12.45
C ASP A 6 -17.80 -6.63 11.90
N LEU A 7 -16.91 -5.72 12.33
CA LEU A 7 -15.52 -5.62 11.88
C LEU A 7 -14.60 -5.37 13.09
N PRO A 8 -14.40 -6.38 13.97
CA PRO A 8 -13.62 -6.22 15.19
C PRO A 8 -12.21 -5.70 14.96
N ALA A 9 -11.58 -6.09 13.84
CA ALA A 9 -10.24 -5.63 13.45
C ALA A 9 -10.14 -4.12 13.18
N LEU A 10 -11.26 -3.43 12.97
CA LEU A 10 -11.34 -1.99 12.73
C LEU A 10 -12.04 -1.24 13.88
N ASP A 11 -12.38 -1.92 14.98
CA ASP A 11 -13.15 -1.38 16.09
C ASP A 11 -12.28 -0.59 17.08
N MET A 12 -11.83 0.58 16.65
CA MET A 12 -11.03 1.48 17.48
C MET A 12 -11.73 1.89 18.79
N HIS A 13 -13.07 1.89 18.82
CA HIS A 13 -13.81 2.24 20.03
C HIS A 13 -13.54 1.21 21.13
N ASN A 14 -13.74 -0.07 20.82
CA ASN A 14 -13.53 -1.14 21.80
C ASN A 14 -12.05 -1.35 22.13
N PHE A 15 -11.15 -1.18 21.15
CA PHE A 15 -9.71 -1.22 21.43
C PHE A 15 -9.27 -0.11 22.38
N LEU A 16 -9.80 1.11 22.25
CA LEU A 16 -9.47 2.20 23.17
C LEU A 16 -10.02 1.98 24.58
N LEU A 17 -11.24 1.46 24.68
CA LEU A 17 -11.82 1.09 25.99
C LEU A 17 -11.04 0.00 26.71
N THR A 18 -10.34 -0.86 25.97
CA THR A 18 -9.45 -1.89 26.54
C THR A 18 -8.06 -1.34 26.83
N TRP A 19 -7.54 -0.50 25.93
CA TRP A 19 -6.21 0.10 26.01
C TRP A 19 -6.07 1.06 27.19
N ILE A 20 -7.03 1.95 27.42
CA ILE A 20 -6.92 2.99 28.46
C ILE A 20 -6.76 2.38 29.86
N PRO A 21 -7.59 1.43 30.33
CA PRO A 21 -7.41 0.82 31.64
C PRO A 21 -6.08 0.06 31.78
N PHE A 22 -5.65 -0.63 30.72
CA PHE A 22 -4.35 -1.29 30.70
C PHE A 22 -3.20 -0.29 30.83
N TYR A 23 -3.28 0.81 30.09
CA TYR A 23 -2.30 1.88 30.15
C TYR A 23 -2.25 2.55 31.53
N GLU A 24 -3.40 2.87 32.13
CA GLU A 24 -3.50 3.39 33.50
C GLU A 24 -2.88 2.45 34.54
N LEU A 25 -3.07 1.14 34.36
CA LEU A 25 -2.45 0.11 35.19
C LEU A 25 -0.92 0.14 35.05
N CYS A 26 -0.40 0.26 33.82
CA CYS A 26 1.04 0.32 33.57
C CYS A 26 1.73 1.55 34.19
N ILE A 27 1.05 2.69 34.27
CA ILE A 27 1.60 3.91 34.87
C ILE A 27 1.26 4.08 36.36
N GLY A 28 0.41 3.22 36.92
CA GLY A 28 0.01 3.26 38.32
C GLY A 28 -0.86 4.45 38.70
N ARG A 29 -1.46 5.16 37.73
CA ARG A 29 -2.34 6.31 37.95
C ARG A 29 -3.35 6.47 36.83
N LYS A 30 -4.43 7.21 37.10
CA LYS A 30 -5.39 7.64 36.09
C LYS A 30 -4.76 8.62 35.11
N LEU A 31 -5.18 8.57 33.84
CA LEU A 31 -4.74 9.53 32.83
C LEU A 31 -5.25 10.94 33.15
N GLN A 32 -4.36 11.91 32.98
CA GLN A 32 -4.66 13.32 33.10
C GLN A 32 -5.07 13.89 31.73
N PRO A 33 -5.78 15.03 31.70
CA PRO A 33 -6.21 15.65 30.44
C PRO A 33 -5.07 15.95 29.45
N ASP A 34 -3.87 16.23 29.96
CA ASP A 34 -2.70 16.56 29.14
C ASP A 34 -1.86 15.34 28.75
N ASP A 35 -2.20 14.14 29.25
CA ASP A 35 -1.49 12.92 28.88
C ASP A 35 -1.85 12.48 27.45
N TYR A 36 -0.85 12.01 26.72
CA TYR A 36 -1.06 11.39 25.42
C TYR A 36 -1.69 10.00 25.56
N ILE A 37 -2.78 9.76 24.84
CA ILE A 37 -3.43 8.44 24.72
C ILE A 37 -2.47 7.40 24.12
N PHE A 38 -1.62 7.83 23.19
CA PHE A 38 -0.54 7.03 22.59
C PHE A 38 0.81 7.65 22.98
N PRO A 39 1.33 7.32 24.17
CA PRO A 39 2.52 7.94 24.72
C PRO A 39 3.80 7.42 24.08
N TYR A 40 4.90 8.12 24.34
CA TYR A 40 6.24 7.61 24.09
C TYR A 40 6.57 6.46 25.05
N ILE A 41 7.09 5.36 24.50
CA ILE A 41 7.54 4.19 25.26
C ILE A 41 9.05 4.04 25.07
N ALA A 42 9.83 4.29 26.12
CA ALA A 42 11.27 4.15 26.08
C ALA A 42 11.69 2.68 25.83
N SER A 43 12.91 2.47 25.34
CA SER A 43 13.42 1.12 25.03
C SER A 43 13.53 0.20 26.24
N ASN A 44 13.51 0.74 27.46
CA ASN A 44 13.45 0.00 28.71
C ASN A 44 12.02 -0.32 29.16
N GLY A 45 11.00 0.00 28.35
CA GLY A 45 9.59 -0.22 28.66
C GLY A 45 8.94 0.88 29.51
N VAL A 46 9.67 1.92 29.91
CA VAL A 46 9.11 3.05 30.66
C VAL A 46 8.19 3.87 29.75
N ILE A 47 6.96 4.11 30.22
CA ILE A 47 5.98 4.90 29.50
C ILE A 47 6.07 6.35 29.96
N HIS A 48 6.09 7.29 29.02
CA HIS A 48 6.14 8.74 29.26
C HIS A 48 4.83 9.40 28.79
N PRO A 49 3.84 9.56 29.70
CA PRO A 49 2.51 10.08 29.36
C PRO A 49 2.51 11.50 28.81
N ASP A 50 3.49 12.31 29.20
CA ASP A 50 3.68 13.71 28.83
C ASP A 50 4.33 13.90 27.45
N ARG A 51 4.71 12.81 26.78
CA ARG A 51 5.44 12.85 25.52
C ARG A 51 4.74 12.05 24.43
N GLU A 52 4.61 12.66 23.26
CA GLU A 52 4.03 12.01 22.09
C GLU A 52 4.90 10.85 21.55
N MET A 53 4.22 9.81 21.05
CA MET A 53 4.87 8.72 20.33
C MET A 53 5.54 9.23 19.05
N THR A 54 6.83 8.93 18.87
CA THR A 54 7.54 9.33 17.65
C THR A 54 7.13 8.49 16.43
N LEU A 55 7.17 9.09 15.24
CA LEU A 55 6.92 8.37 13.98
C LEU A 55 7.85 7.16 13.79
N GLN A 56 9.10 7.24 14.27
CA GLN A 56 10.03 6.12 14.19
C GLN A 56 9.60 4.96 15.09
N MET A 57 9.10 5.26 16.29
CA MET A 57 8.54 4.25 17.19
C MET A 57 7.32 3.57 16.58
N CYS A 58 6.38 4.33 16.01
CA CYS A 58 5.24 3.74 15.30
C CYS A 58 5.68 2.79 14.16
N ARG A 59 6.74 3.17 13.41
CA ARG A 59 7.28 2.32 12.35
C ARG A 59 7.89 1.04 12.89
N ASN A 60 8.62 1.11 14.01
CA ASN A 60 9.20 -0.07 14.64
C ASN A 60 8.10 -1.04 15.10
N PHE A 61 7.05 -0.54 15.76
CA PHE A 61 5.90 -1.38 16.13
C PHE A 61 5.22 -2.01 14.93
N ILE A 62 5.02 -1.25 13.85
CA ILE A 62 4.47 -1.81 12.60
C ILE A 62 5.34 -2.97 12.10
N THR A 63 6.66 -2.77 12.02
CA THR A 63 7.57 -3.82 11.58
C THR A 63 7.45 -5.06 12.46
N GLU A 64 7.58 -4.89 13.78
CA GLU A 64 7.49 -5.98 14.77
C GLU A 64 6.17 -6.76 14.65
N PHE A 65 5.03 -6.07 14.60
CA PHE A 65 3.73 -6.73 14.47
C PHE A 65 3.61 -7.48 13.14
N THR A 66 4.05 -6.88 12.04
CA THR A 66 3.96 -7.53 10.72
C THR A 66 4.91 -8.71 10.56
N GLU A 67 6.08 -8.66 11.18
CA GLU A 67 7.01 -9.79 11.26
C GLU A 67 6.44 -10.89 12.15
N GLY A 68 5.86 -10.54 13.30
CA GLY A 68 5.25 -11.48 14.24
C GLY A 68 4.11 -12.31 13.64
N VAL A 69 3.36 -11.73 12.68
CA VAL A 69 2.32 -12.47 11.93
C VAL A 69 2.82 -13.11 10.63
N GLY A 70 4.12 -13.02 10.33
CA GLY A 70 4.74 -13.66 9.15
C GLY A 70 4.48 -12.96 7.81
N LEU A 71 4.13 -11.67 7.82
CA LEU A 71 3.93 -10.92 6.59
C LEU A 71 5.27 -10.59 5.92
N LYS A 72 5.44 -11.06 4.67
CA LYS A 72 6.71 -10.99 3.93
C LYS A 72 7.04 -9.62 3.30
N LYS A 73 6.17 -8.62 3.47
CA LYS A 73 6.30 -7.29 2.86
C LYS A 73 6.61 -6.26 3.93
N THR A 74 7.31 -5.20 3.55
CA THR A 74 7.50 -4.04 4.43
C THR A 74 6.24 -3.18 4.44
N TYR A 75 5.69 -2.97 5.63
CA TYR A 75 4.56 -2.09 5.84
C TYR A 75 5.00 -0.80 6.51
N THR A 76 4.26 0.27 6.24
CA THR A 76 4.50 1.59 6.84
C THR A 76 3.15 2.16 7.28
N THR A 77 3.18 3.24 8.07
CA THR A 77 1.96 4.02 8.39
C THR A 77 1.18 4.40 7.12
N HIS A 78 1.90 4.68 6.03
CA HIS A 78 1.32 4.97 4.74
C HIS A 78 0.60 3.78 4.11
N SER A 79 1.09 2.55 4.30
CA SER A 79 0.47 1.32 3.80
C SER A 79 -0.91 1.11 4.43
N PHE A 80 -1.02 1.26 5.76
CA PHE A 80 -2.29 1.09 6.47
C PHE A 80 -3.28 2.22 6.16
N ARG A 81 -2.80 3.46 6.06
CA ARG A 81 -3.64 4.58 5.62
C ARG A 81 -4.18 4.34 4.20
N ARG A 82 -3.34 3.88 3.27
CA ARG A 82 -3.79 3.56 1.91
C ARG A 82 -4.76 2.38 1.89
N GLY A 83 -4.42 1.29 2.57
CA GLY A 83 -5.26 0.10 2.62
C GLY A 83 -6.62 0.38 3.26
N GLY A 84 -6.68 1.16 4.34
CA GLY A 84 -7.93 1.56 4.97
C GLY A 84 -8.82 2.42 4.06
N ALA A 85 -8.22 3.36 3.33
CA ALA A 85 -8.94 4.17 2.33
C ALA A 85 -9.50 3.31 1.19
N GLN A 86 -8.69 2.39 0.65
CA GLN A 86 -9.13 1.45 -0.39
C GLN A 86 -10.23 0.53 0.12
N TYR A 87 -10.08 -0.02 1.33
CA TYR A 87 -11.10 -0.85 1.96
C TYR A 87 -12.42 -0.09 2.10
N ARG A 88 -12.40 1.09 2.73
CA ARG A 88 -13.63 1.86 2.94
C ARG A 88 -14.23 2.37 1.63
N PHE A 89 -13.44 2.62 0.59
CA PHE A 89 -13.97 3.06 -0.69
C PHE A 89 -14.52 1.91 -1.54
N MET A 90 -13.82 0.77 -1.57
CA MET A 90 -14.04 -0.30 -2.56
C MET A 90 -14.59 -1.59 -1.95
N PHE A 91 -14.05 -2.02 -0.82
CA PHE A 91 -14.24 -3.38 -0.32
C PHE A 91 -15.21 -3.50 0.86
N ALA A 92 -15.53 -2.39 1.52
CA ALA A 92 -16.50 -2.40 2.60
C ALA A 92 -17.89 -2.80 2.07
N PRO A 93 -18.75 -3.42 2.90
CA PRO A 93 -20.11 -3.76 2.49
C PRO A 93 -20.88 -2.56 1.96
N LEU A 94 -21.84 -2.80 1.06
CA LEU A 94 -22.74 -1.78 0.55
C LEU A 94 -23.44 -1.05 1.71
N GLY A 95 -23.52 0.29 1.59
CA GLY A 95 -23.99 1.17 2.68
C GLY A 95 -22.94 1.50 3.76
N LYS A 96 -21.82 0.76 3.83
CA LYS A 96 -20.69 1.04 4.76
C LYS A 96 -19.47 1.64 4.06
N ARG A 97 -19.55 1.83 2.74
CA ARG A 97 -18.51 2.47 1.94
C ARG A 97 -18.49 3.98 2.15
N TRP A 98 -17.30 4.55 2.06
CA TRP A 98 -17.09 5.98 2.19
C TRP A 98 -17.14 6.66 0.84
N SER A 99 -17.73 7.85 0.81
CA SER A 99 -17.61 8.74 -0.34
C SER A 99 -16.16 9.21 -0.49
N LEU A 100 -15.80 9.66 -1.70
CA LEU A 100 -14.49 10.25 -1.96
C LEU A 100 -14.17 11.41 -1.02
N ASN A 101 -15.19 12.18 -0.61
CA ASN A 101 -15.01 13.28 0.32
C ASN A 101 -14.56 12.80 1.71
N ILE A 102 -15.18 11.75 2.24
CA ILE A 102 -14.82 11.15 3.53
C ILE A 102 -13.42 10.54 3.45
N VAL A 103 -13.10 9.83 2.36
CA VAL A 103 -11.75 9.25 2.15
C VAL A 103 -10.69 10.34 2.12
N ARG A 104 -10.96 11.46 1.43
CA ARG A 104 -10.06 12.62 1.35
C ARG A 104 -9.81 13.22 2.73
N TRP A 105 -10.87 13.44 3.51
CA TRP A 105 -10.74 13.96 4.86
C TRP A 105 -9.95 13.00 5.76
N TRP A 106 -10.33 11.72 5.78
CA TRP A 106 -9.75 10.72 6.68
C TRP A 106 -8.26 10.47 6.42
N GLY A 107 -7.83 10.42 5.15
CA GLY A 107 -6.40 10.21 4.87
C GLY A 107 -5.55 11.48 4.97
N GLY A 108 -6.12 12.60 5.42
CA GLY A 108 -5.41 13.85 5.69
C GLY A 108 -4.96 14.58 4.44
N TRP A 109 -5.74 14.51 3.35
CA TRP A 109 -5.45 15.26 2.13
C TRP A 109 -5.88 16.72 2.30
N ALA A 110 -4.94 17.65 2.14
CA ALA A 110 -5.22 19.08 2.31
C ALA A 110 -6.16 19.63 1.23
N THR A 111 -6.89 20.69 1.56
CA THR A 111 -7.65 21.50 0.60
C THR A 111 -6.66 22.13 -0.38
N GLY A 112 -6.63 21.65 -1.62
CA GLY A 112 -5.68 22.08 -2.67
C GLY A 112 -4.74 20.99 -3.19
N GLU A 113 -4.61 19.83 -2.52
CA GLU A 113 -3.91 18.69 -3.11
C GLU A 113 -4.70 18.10 -4.29
N HIS A 114 -3.98 17.72 -5.35
CA HIS A 114 -4.57 17.32 -6.63
C HIS A 114 -5.35 16.00 -6.49
N VAL A 115 -6.66 16.08 -6.70
CA VAL A 115 -7.61 14.95 -6.66
C VAL A 115 -7.17 13.82 -7.60
N ASP A 116 -6.52 14.15 -8.71
CA ASP A 116 -5.95 13.20 -9.68
C ASP A 116 -5.00 12.18 -9.05
N THR A 117 -4.28 12.55 -7.99
CA THR A 117 -3.36 11.62 -7.32
C THR A 117 -4.14 10.60 -6.49
N LEU A 118 -5.21 11.03 -5.81
CA LEU A 118 -6.12 10.14 -5.08
C LEU A 118 -6.89 9.24 -6.04
N MET A 119 -7.47 9.82 -7.08
CA MET A 119 -8.19 9.07 -8.12
C MET A 119 -7.27 8.06 -8.77
N LYS A 120 -6.05 8.46 -9.15
CA LYS A 120 -5.06 7.54 -9.66
C LYS A 120 -4.75 6.41 -8.67
N TYR A 121 -4.63 6.67 -7.37
CA TYR A 121 -4.39 5.59 -6.40
C TYR A 121 -5.55 4.60 -6.27
N LEU A 122 -6.79 5.08 -6.38
CA LEU A 122 -7.98 4.22 -6.35
C LEU A 122 -8.12 3.46 -7.68
N THR A 123 -7.92 4.13 -8.80
CA THR A 123 -8.01 3.56 -10.15
C THR A 123 -6.86 2.59 -10.47
N ASP A 124 -5.62 2.89 -10.09
CA ASP A 124 -4.48 1.95 -10.25
C ASP A 124 -4.76 0.65 -9.46
N SER A 125 -5.46 0.74 -8.33
CA SER A 125 -5.91 -0.43 -7.57
C SER A 125 -6.96 -1.21 -8.34
N LEU A 126 -7.99 -0.56 -8.87
CA LEU A 126 -9.03 -1.19 -9.71
C LEU A 126 -8.44 -1.88 -10.94
N GLN A 127 -7.55 -1.18 -11.66
CA GLN A 127 -6.91 -1.70 -12.87
C GLN A 127 -6.08 -2.96 -12.57
N SER A 128 -5.47 -3.07 -11.38
CA SER A 128 -4.75 -4.29 -10.99
C SER A 128 -5.67 -5.51 -10.80
N TYR A 129 -6.95 -5.31 -10.47
CA TYR A 129 -7.94 -6.38 -10.40
C TYR A 129 -8.49 -6.77 -11.79
N GLU A 130 -8.67 -5.80 -12.70
CA GLU A 130 -9.16 -6.04 -14.06
C GLU A 130 -8.17 -6.84 -14.94
N THR A 131 -6.91 -7.02 -14.51
CA THR A 131 -5.92 -7.80 -15.27
C THR A 131 -6.12 -9.32 -15.24
N GLY A 132 -7.07 -9.83 -14.45
CA GLY A 132 -7.41 -11.25 -14.41
C GLY A 132 -8.76 -11.54 -15.02
N HIS A 133 -8.87 -11.71 -16.34
CA HIS A 133 -10.10 -12.19 -17.00
C HIS A 133 -10.37 -13.69 -16.79
N GLY A 134 -9.83 -14.29 -15.73
CA GLY A 134 -9.92 -15.74 -15.47
C GLY A 134 -11.33 -16.22 -15.11
N ASP A 135 -12.22 -15.29 -14.82
CA ASP A 135 -13.65 -15.47 -14.53
C ASP A 135 -14.55 -15.03 -15.71
N ALA A 136 -13.98 -14.65 -16.86
CA ALA A 136 -14.76 -14.25 -18.03
C ALA A 136 -15.69 -15.36 -18.58
N LEU A 137 -15.41 -16.62 -18.21
CA LEU A 137 -16.24 -17.78 -18.53
C LEU A 137 -17.08 -18.27 -17.33
N CYS A 138 -17.18 -17.47 -16.25
CA CYS A 138 -18.08 -17.78 -15.16
C CYS A 138 -19.52 -17.83 -15.70
N PRO A 139 -20.27 -18.92 -15.47
CA PRO A 139 -21.65 -19.06 -15.96
C PRO A 139 -22.58 -17.93 -15.50
N VAL A 140 -22.24 -17.29 -14.39
CA VAL A 140 -22.88 -16.07 -13.90
C VAL A 140 -21.88 -14.92 -14.09
N PRO A 141 -22.09 -14.04 -15.08
CA PRO A 141 -21.24 -12.87 -15.28
C PRO A 141 -21.28 -11.98 -14.04
N LEU A 142 -20.12 -11.49 -13.60
CA LEU A 142 -20.04 -10.55 -12.47
C LEU A 142 -20.49 -9.13 -12.84
N GLU A 143 -20.85 -8.89 -14.11
CA GLU A 143 -21.39 -7.62 -14.64
C GLU A 143 -20.64 -6.38 -14.10
N ALA A 144 -19.31 -6.50 -13.96
CA ALA A 144 -18.44 -5.47 -13.42
C ALA A 144 -18.41 -4.19 -14.28
N ASP A 145 -18.85 -4.30 -15.53
CA ASP A 145 -19.03 -3.23 -16.49
C ASP A 145 -20.30 -2.38 -16.26
N LYS A 146 -21.31 -2.92 -15.56
CA LYS A 146 -22.62 -2.25 -15.35
C LYS A 146 -22.72 -1.46 -14.05
N SER A 147 -22.01 -1.87 -13.01
CA SER A 147 -21.90 -1.12 -11.77
C SER A 147 -20.52 -1.27 -11.16
N PHE A 148 -20.17 -0.39 -10.22
CA PHE A 148 -18.92 -0.49 -9.48
C PHE A 148 -18.74 -1.91 -8.91
N MET A 149 -17.74 -2.65 -9.39
CA MET A 149 -17.46 -4.05 -9.03
C MET A 149 -18.67 -5.02 -9.11
N GLY A 150 -19.66 -4.74 -9.95
CA GLY A 150 -20.86 -5.58 -10.05
C GLY A 150 -21.80 -5.51 -8.84
N ASP A 151 -21.64 -4.51 -7.96
CA ASP A 151 -22.46 -4.31 -6.76
C ASP A 151 -23.97 -4.44 -6.94
N HIS A 152 -24.50 -4.06 -8.11
CA HIS A 152 -25.93 -4.19 -8.41
C HIS A 152 -26.40 -5.66 -8.35
N LEU A 153 -25.50 -6.63 -8.57
CA LEU A 153 -25.78 -8.06 -8.39
C LEU A 153 -26.02 -8.44 -6.92
N LEU A 154 -25.49 -7.69 -5.96
CA LEU A 154 -25.66 -7.96 -4.52
C LEU A 154 -27.01 -7.46 -3.97
N VAL A 155 -27.67 -6.56 -4.70
CA VAL A 155 -28.96 -5.97 -4.31
C VAL A 155 -30.12 -6.37 -5.23
N ARG A 156 -29.83 -7.02 -6.37
CA ARG A 156 -30.88 -7.49 -7.27
C ARG A 156 -31.56 -8.75 -6.73
N PRO A 157 -32.85 -8.97 -7.07
CA PRO A 157 -33.50 -10.26 -6.86
C PRO A 157 -32.75 -11.36 -7.61
N VAL A 158 -32.62 -12.54 -6.97
CA VAL A 158 -32.00 -13.73 -7.57
C VAL A 158 -32.75 -14.08 -8.85
N VAL A 159 -32.01 -14.24 -9.96
CA VAL A 159 -32.61 -14.65 -11.24
C VAL A 159 -32.71 -16.17 -11.32
N THR A 160 -33.69 -16.66 -12.09
CA THR A 160 -33.97 -18.10 -12.23
C THR A 160 -32.73 -18.91 -12.63
N GLU A 161 -31.87 -18.37 -13.47
CA GLU A 161 -30.64 -19.03 -13.90
C GLU A 161 -29.62 -19.24 -12.76
N GLU A 162 -29.45 -18.24 -11.88
CA GLU A 162 -28.60 -18.37 -10.68
C GLU A 162 -29.16 -19.43 -9.73
N PHE A 163 -30.48 -19.41 -9.52
CA PHE A 163 -31.16 -20.40 -8.69
C PHE A 163 -31.00 -21.81 -9.28
N CYS A 164 -31.17 -21.98 -10.59
CA CYS A 164 -30.97 -23.25 -11.29
C CYS A 164 -29.52 -23.73 -11.20
N ALA A 165 -28.54 -22.84 -11.30
CA ALA A 165 -27.12 -23.18 -11.17
C ALA A 165 -26.79 -23.68 -9.75
N VAL A 166 -27.25 -22.98 -8.71
CA VAL A 166 -27.10 -23.41 -7.31
C VAL A 166 -27.77 -24.76 -7.07
N THR A 167 -29.01 -24.91 -7.54
CA THR A 167 -29.78 -26.15 -7.39
C THR A 167 -29.09 -27.32 -8.08
N SER A 168 -28.53 -27.09 -9.28
CA SER A 168 -27.79 -28.11 -10.04
C SER A 168 -26.49 -28.51 -9.34
N GLN A 169 -25.77 -27.56 -8.75
CA GLN A 169 -24.56 -27.85 -7.96
C GLN A 169 -24.90 -28.65 -6.69
N ILE A 170 -25.95 -28.26 -5.97
CA ILE A 170 -26.44 -28.99 -4.79
C ILE A 170 -26.82 -30.42 -5.16
N ILE A 171 -27.63 -30.61 -6.22
CA ILE A 171 -28.03 -31.93 -6.71
C ILE A 171 -26.82 -32.76 -7.11
N THR A 172 -25.85 -32.15 -7.80
CA THR A 172 -24.60 -32.84 -8.19
C THR A 172 -23.80 -33.28 -6.96
N HIS A 173 -23.74 -32.47 -5.91
CA HIS A 173 -23.06 -32.82 -4.67
C HIS A 173 -23.79 -33.93 -3.90
N LEU A 174 -25.12 -33.86 -3.81
CA LEU A 174 -25.95 -34.91 -3.20
C LEU A 174 -25.83 -36.24 -3.95
N ASN A 175 -25.80 -36.21 -5.28
CA ASN A 175 -25.58 -37.41 -6.10
C ASN A 175 -24.17 -38.00 -5.90
N LYS A 176 -23.14 -37.16 -5.69
CA LYS A 176 -21.79 -37.64 -5.36
C LYS A 176 -21.72 -38.28 -3.96
N LEU A 177 -22.46 -37.75 -2.99
CA LEU A 177 -22.59 -38.35 -1.65
C LEU A 177 -23.40 -39.67 -1.69
N SER A 178 -24.35 -39.79 -2.62
CA SER A 178 -25.16 -41.00 -2.85
C SER A 178 -24.39 -42.12 -3.57
N LEU A 179 -23.30 -41.80 -4.28
CA LEU A 179 -22.51 -42.75 -5.08
C LEU A 179 -21.27 -43.32 -4.37
N THR A 180 -21.01 -42.97 -3.10
CA THR A 180 -20.08 -43.75 -2.27
C THR A 180 -20.81 -44.97 -1.72
N PRO A 181 -20.54 -46.21 -2.19
CA PRO A 181 -21.10 -47.38 -1.55
C PRO A 181 -20.62 -47.42 -0.10
N PRO A 182 -21.47 -47.81 0.87
CA PRO A 182 -20.98 -48.10 2.20
C PRO A 182 -19.96 -49.22 2.06
N THR A 183 -18.70 -48.94 2.40
CA THR A 183 -17.74 -50.02 2.63
C THR A 183 -18.25 -50.76 3.87
N CYS A 184 -18.92 -51.87 3.62
CA CYS A 184 -19.41 -52.78 4.63
C CYS A 184 -18.21 -53.33 5.41
N VAL A 185 -17.97 -52.78 6.60
CA VAL A 185 -17.18 -53.42 7.64
C VAL A 185 -18.18 -53.96 8.66
N CYS A 186 -18.66 -55.18 8.44
CA CYS A 186 -19.33 -55.93 9.48
C CYS A 186 -18.29 -56.68 10.33
N ALA A 187 -18.05 -56.23 11.56
CA ALA A 187 -17.74 -57.12 12.68
C ALA A 187 -18.00 -56.42 14.02
N HIS A 188 -19.15 -56.78 14.61
CA HIS A 188 -19.51 -56.92 16.02
C HIS A 188 -19.21 -55.83 17.07
N GLY A 189 -20.29 -55.40 17.74
CA GLY A 189 -20.33 -55.52 19.21
C GLY A 189 -20.54 -54.24 20.04
N SER A 190 -21.78 -53.72 20.03
CA SER A 190 -22.55 -53.24 21.20
C SER A 190 -21.87 -52.41 22.32
N GLN A 191 -22.20 -51.10 22.42
CA GLN A 191 -23.11 -50.49 23.43
C GLN A 191 -22.85 -48.97 23.65
N GLY A 192 -23.93 -48.19 23.71
CA GLY A 192 -24.04 -46.88 24.41
C GLY A 192 -23.90 -45.61 23.55
N VAL A 193 -24.94 -45.11 22.85
CA VAL A 193 -25.91 -44.05 23.29
C VAL A 193 -25.22 -42.72 23.63
N LEU A 194 -25.06 -41.82 22.65
CA LEU A 194 -25.91 -40.64 22.35
C LEU A 194 -25.97 -39.57 23.46
N ASN A 195 -25.37 -38.41 23.20
CA ASN A 195 -26.18 -37.23 22.92
C ASN A 195 -25.45 -36.18 22.08
N SER A 196 -26.13 -35.81 21.00
CA SER A 196 -25.92 -34.66 20.14
C SER A 196 -26.73 -33.47 20.67
N MET A 197 -26.40 -32.29 20.15
CA MET A 197 -27.21 -31.06 20.09
C MET A 197 -27.16 -30.08 21.27
N ALA A 198 -26.36 -29.03 21.07
CA ALA A 198 -26.75 -27.62 21.17
C ALA A 198 -25.60 -26.79 20.56
N SER A 199 -25.75 -25.66 19.89
CA SER A 199 -26.86 -24.96 19.24
C SER A 199 -26.20 -23.78 18.52
N SER A 200 -26.82 -23.30 17.44
CA SER A 200 -26.82 -21.88 17.02
C SER A 200 -25.53 -21.24 16.48
N GLY A 201 -25.54 -21.00 15.17
CA GLY A 201 -25.56 -19.63 14.62
C GLY A 201 -24.27 -18.81 14.71
N SER A 202 -23.48 -18.85 13.65
CA SER A 202 -22.61 -17.75 13.21
C SER A 202 -22.21 -18.03 11.77
N GLY A 203 -22.86 -17.36 10.82
CA GLY A 203 -22.45 -17.38 9.42
C GLY A 203 -21.10 -16.70 9.26
N HIS A 204 -20.02 -17.46 9.40
CA HIS A 204 -18.70 -17.05 8.94
C HIS A 204 -18.74 -17.00 7.41
N TYR A 205 -18.77 -15.78 6.87
CA TYR A 205 -18.34 -15.52 5.51
C TYR A 205 -16.84 -15.86 5.45
N GLU A 206 -16.51 -17.09 5.06
CA GLU A 206 -15.15 -17.41 4.64
C GLU A 206 -14.84 -16.54 3.42
N SER A 207 -13.95 -15.57 3.62
CA SER A 207 -13.33 -14.85 2.51
C SER A 207 -12.71 -15.88 1.56
N PRO A 208 -12.91 -15.74 0.24
CA PRO A 208 -12.27 -16.64 -0.71
C PRO A 208 -10.78 -16.55 -0.50
N ILE A 209 -10.18 -17.68 -0.14
CA ILE A 209 -8.74 -17.89 -0.17
C ILE A 209 -8.27 -17.38 -1.53
N SER A 210 -7.47 -16.33 -1.45
CA SER A 210 -6.82 -15.70 -2.58
C SER A 210 -6.08 -16.78 -3.36
N LYS A 211 -6.50 -17.01 -4.61
CA LYS A 211 -5.63 -17.61 -5.61
C LYS A 211 -4.29 -16.87 -5.52
N PRO A 212 -3.14 -17.56 -5.46
CA PRO A 212 -1.86 -16.89 -5.44
C PRO A 212 -1.81 -15.96 -6.65
N MET A 213 -1.61 -14.67 -6.38
CA MET A 213 -1.39 -13.64 -7.39
C MET A 213 -0.42 -14.21 -8.45
N PRO A 214 -0.63 -13.92 -9.74
CA PRO A 214 0.44 -14.12 -10.70
C PRO A 214 1.63 -13.35 -10.13
N LEU A 215 2.78 -14.03 -10.01
CA LEU A 215 4.03 -13.46 -9.55
C LEU A 215 4.17 -12.12 -10.26
N SER A 216 3.91 -11.02 -9.55
CA SER A 216 4.47 -9.71 -9.88
C SER A 216 5.93 -10.03 -10.04
N GLU A 217 6.36 -10.11 -11.30
CA GLU A 217 7.69 -10.46 -11.75
C GLU A 217 8.66 -10.11 -10.62
N ARG A 218 9.09 -11.14 -9.87
CA ARG A 218 10.01 -10.93 -8.76
C ARG A 218 11.18 -10.25 -9.43
N VAL A 219 11.31 -8.94 -9.20
CA VAL A 219 12.49 -8.23 -9.67
C VAL A 219 13.62 -8.91 -8.93
N GLU A 220 14.39 -9.71 -9.65
CA GLU A 220 15.63 -10.27 -9.14
C GLU A 220 16.51 -9.06 -8.80
N ILE A 221 16.49 -8.68 -7.53
CA ILE A 221 17.34 -7.62 -7.02
C ILE A 221 18.74 -8.16 -7.18
N ILE A 222 19.51 -7.55 -8.07
CA ILE A 222 20.89 -7.96 -8.33
C ILE A 222 21.65 -7.83 -7.00
N PRO A 223 22.10 -8.95 -6.39
CA PRO A 223 22.76 -8.90 -5.09
C PRO A 223 23.98 -7.99 -5.12
N GLY A 224 24.12 -7.12 -4.12
CA GLY A 224 25.23 -6.16 -4.03
C GLY A 224 25.03 -4.83 -4.78
N VAL A 225 24.02 -4.71 -5.65
CA VAL A 225 23.76 -3.47 -6.40
C VAL A 225 22.87 -2.52 -5.60
N VAL A 226 23.49 -1.69 -4.74
CA VAL A 226 22.79 -0.73 -3.88
C VAL A 226 23.42 0.65 -3.97
N ILE A 227 22.59 1.70 -4.05
CA ILE A 227 23.04 3.10 -3.94
C ILE A 227 22.85 3.56 -2.48
N PRO A 228 23.95 3.86 -1.75
CA PRO A 228 23.89 4.35 -0.38
C PRO A 228 23.07 5.64 -0.26
N ASN A 229 22.41 5.80 0.87
CA ASN A 229 21.75 7.07 1.18
C ASN A 229 22.80 8.16 1.38
N LEU A 230 22.46 9.39 0.97
CA LEU A 230 23.31 10.55 1.22
C LEU A 230 23.27 10.90 2.70
N LYS A 231 24.41 11.31 3.25
CA LYS A 231 24.48 11.80 4.63
C LYS A 231 23.67 13.10 4.74
N LYS A 232 23.19 13.41 5.94
CA LYS A 232 22.60 14.73 6.23
C LYS A 232 23.72 15.75 6.43
N GLY A 233 23.52 16.98 5.97
CA GLY A 233 24.42 18.10 6.18
C GLY A 233 24.84 18.80 4.89
N ASP A 234 25.62 19.87 5.05
CA ASP A 234 25.86 20.89 4.04
C ASP A 234 26.57 20.38 2.78
N LYS A 235 27.27 19.25 2.90
CA LYS A 235 28.03 18.60 1.83
C LYS A 235 27.33 17.35 1.27
N ALA A 236 26.05 17.14 1.57
CA ALA A 236 25.29 15.98 1.08
C ALA A 236 25.21 15.92 -0.46
N TRP A 237 25.19 17.08 -1.13
CA TRP A 237 25.16 17.15 -2.59
C TRP A 237 26.54 16.87 -3.21
N LEU A 238 27.64 17.21 -2.53
CA LEU A 238 28.99 16.80 -2.92
C LEU A 238 29.16 15.28 -2.84
N ASP A 239 28.58 14.66 -1.81
CA ASP A 239 28.51 13.19 -1.75
C ASP A 239 27.73 12.60 -2.94
N ALA A 240 26.70 13.29 -3.44
CA ALA A 240 25.94 12.87 -4.62
C ALA A 240 26.78 12.95 -5.91
N VAL A 241 27.54 14.03 -6.07
CA VAL A 241 28.52 14.20 -7.17
C VAL A 241 29.61 13.13 -7.09
N ARG A 242 30.18 12.89 -5.91
CA ARG A 242 31.19 11.84 -5.70
C ARG A 242 30.67 10.46 -6.06
N GLN A 243 29.45 10.11 -5.60
CA GLN A 243 28.82 8.83 -5.96
C GLN A 243 28.65 8.71 -7.48
N TRP A 244 28.31 9.79 -8.18
CA TRP A 244 28.12 9.79 -9.62
C TRP A 244 29.44 9.57 -10.40
N GLU A 245 30.50 10.31 -10.08
CA GLU A 245 31.75 10.31 -10.84
C GLU A 245 32.76 9.24 -10.41
N HIS A 246 32.87 8.98 -9.10
CA HIS A 246 33.94 8.16 -8.54
C HIS A 246 33.42 6.91 -7.80
N GLY A 247 32.14 6.92 -7.40
CA GLY A 247 31.58 5.87 -6.56
C GLY A 247 32.11 5.93 -5.12
N ASP A 248 32.17 4.76 -4.47
CA ASP A 248 32.73 4.53 -3.13
C ASP A 248 33.34 3.11 -3.12
N PRO A 249 34.59 2.94 -3.59
CA PRO A 249 35.22 1.63 -3.73
C PRO A 249 35.30 0.84 -2.42
N VAL A 250 35.45 1.54 -1.29
CA VAL A 250 35.50 0.94 0.06
C VAL A 250 34.17 0.24 0.40
N LYS A 251 33.06 0.67 -0.21
CA LYS A 251 31.74 0.08 -0.06
C LYS A 251 31.29 -0.72 -1.28
N GLY A 252 32.21 -1.03 -2.20
CA GLY A 252 31.90 -1.75 -3.44
C GLY A 252 31.03 -0.97 -4.42
N LEU A 253 30.93 0.37 -4.28
CA LEU A 253 30.14 1.20 -5.18
C LEU A 253 31.02 1.68 -6.34
N THR A 254 30.76 1.18 -7.55
CA THR A 254 31.35 1.73 -8.77
C THR A 254 30.70 3.07 -9.16
N PRO A 255 31.36 3.93 -9.95
CA PRO A 255 30.79 5.18 -10.44
C PRO A 255 29.41 4.99 -11.07
N LEU A 256 28.40 5.74 -10.61
CA LEU A 256 27.02 5.54 -11.10
C LEU A 256 26.86 5.89 -12.58
N ARG A 257 27.71 6.75 -13.14
CA ARG A 257 27.68 7.09 -14.57
C ARG A 257 27.97 5.87 -15.46
N ASP A 258 28.80 4.96 -14.97
CA ASP A 258 29.30 3.77 -15.68
C ASP A 258 28.45 2.52 -15.40
N TRP A 259 27.37 2.66 -14.63
CA TRP A 259 26.48 1.53 -14.32
C TRP A 259 25.79 0.96 -15.56
N PRO A 260 25.72 -0.38 -15.70
CA PRO A 260 24.93 -1.03 -16.74
C PRO A 260 23.45 -0.66 -16.67
N ARG A 261 22.76 -0.63 -17.82
CA ARG A 261 21.37 -0.14 -17.91
C ARG A 261 20.41 -0.98 -17.09
N GLU A 262 20.61 -2.28 -17.08
CA GLU A 262 19.88 -3.29 -16.32
C GLU A 262 19.90 -3.02 -14.81
N TRP A 263 20.95 -2.37 -14.29
CA TRP A 263 21.10 -2.09 -12.86
C TRP A 263 20.21 -0.96 -12.36
N TYR A 264 19.57 -0.20 -13.25
CA TYR A 264 18.74 0.96 -12.88
C TYR A 264 17.46 1.14 -13.71
N SER A 265 17.19 0.23 -14.66
CA SER A 265 15.98 0.22 -15.49
C SER A 265 15.10 -0.99 -15.18
N GLY A 266 13.97 -1.16 -15.88
CA GLY A 266 13.04 -2.28 -15.63
C GLY A 266 12.59 -2.35 -14.17
N GLY A 267 12.69 -3.53 -13.57
CA GLY A 267 12.38 -3.77 -12.16
C GLY A 267 13.28 -2.99 -11.18
N MET A 268 14.56 -2.78 -11.51
CA MET A 268 15.53 -2.04 -10.69
C MET A 268 15.24 -0.54 -10.62
N ARG A 269 14.31 -0.03 -11.45
CA ARG A 269 13.90 1.38 -11.44
C ARG A 269 13.46 1.87 -10.06
N LYS A 270 12.75 1.02 -9.30
CA LYS A 270 12.25 1.35 -7.95
C LYS A 270 13.32 1.23 -6.87
N VAL A 271 14.37 0.43 -7.09
CA VAL A 271 15.43 0.14 -6.13
C VAL A 271 16.56 1.16 -6.24
N THR A 272 17.13 1.31 -7.44
CA THR A 272 18.32 2.12 -7.71
C THR A 272 18.05 3.23 -8.72
N GLY A 273 17.11 3.04 -9.66
CA GLY A 273 16.84 3.99 -10.73
C GLY A 273 16.48 5.39 -10.27
N SER A 274 15.56 5.50 -9.30
CA SER A 274 15.19 6.80 -8.73
C SER A 274 16.39 7.51 -8.09
N LYS A 275 17.19 6.79 -7.29
CA LYS A 275 18.38 7.35 -6.64
C LYS A 275 19.40 7.78 -7.68
N ARG A 276 19.76 6.92 -8.64
CA ARG A 276 20.71 7.23 -9.72
C ARG A 276 20.31 8.49 -10.49
N SER A 277 19.04 8.59 -10.91
CA SER A 277 18.55 9.76 -11.65
C SER A 277 18.65 11.05 -10.84
N GLN A 278 18.49 11.00 -9.51
CA GLN A 278 18.72 12.17 -8.66
C GLN A 278 20.20 12.58 -8.64
N ARG A 279 21.14 11.61 -8.56
CA ARG A 279 22.59 11.88 -8.53
C ARG A 279 23.02 12.48 -9.87
N LYS A 280 22.50 11.93 -10.98
CA LYS A 280 22.69 12.51 -12.32
C LYS A 280 22.22 13.97 -12.38
N LEU A 281 21.01 14.24 -11.92
CA LEU A 281 20.44 15.60 -11.99
C LEU A 281 21.29 16.63 -11.22
N ILE A 282 21.77 16.25 -10.03
CA ILE A 282 22.64 17.13 -9.24
C ILE A 282 23.98 17.32 -9.94
N PHE A 283 24.55 16.23 -10.47
CA PHE A 283 25.80 16.28 -11.21
C PHE A 283 25.72 17.16 -12.47
N ASP A 284 24.71 16.94 -13.31
CA ASP A 284 24.51 17.72 -14.55
C ASP A 284 24.39 19.23 -14.22
N GLU A 285 23.70 19.58 -13.13
CA GLU A 285 23.58 20.99 -12.71
C GLU A 285 24.90 21.56 -12.17
N TYR A 286 25.67 20.74 -11.46
CA TYR A 286 27.00 21.12 -10.96
C TYR A 286 28.00 21.29 -12.11
N GLU A 287 27.97 20.41 -13.10
CA GLU A 287 28.77 20.51 -14.32
C GLU A 287 28.40 21.76 -15.14
N ARG A 288 27.10 22.10 -15.22
CA ARG A 288 26.62 23.33 -15.85
C ARG A 288 27.12 24.61 -15.15
N LEU A 289 27.43 24.53 -13.86
CA LEU A 289 28.04 25.61 -13.08
C LEU A 289 29.57 25.51 -13.08
N GLU A 290 30.15 24.84 -14.09
CA GLU A 290 31.60 24.67 -14.26
C GLU A 290 32.27 24.05 -13.01
N ARG A 291 31.52 23.24 -12.26
CA ARG A 291 31.96 22.60 -11.02
C ARG A 291 32.38 23.62 -9.94
N SER A 292 31.87 24.84 -9.98
CA SER A 292 32.11 25.85 -8.95
C SER A 292 31.19 25.61 -7.74
N GLU A 293 31.77 25.19 -6.62
CA GLU A 293 31.02 25.05 -5.36
C GLU A 293 30.42 26.38 -4.90
N ALA A 294 31.13 27.49 -5.13
CA ALA A 294 30.69 28.83 -4.73
C ALA A 294 29.45 29.27 -5.54
N GLU A 295 29.46 29.09 -6.85
CA GLU A 295 28.30 29.41 -7.70
C GLU A 295 27.13 28.45 -7.43
N PHE A 296 27.41 27.18 -7.15
CA PHE A 296 26.38 26.21 -6.77
C PHE A 296 25.71 26.60 -5.45
N ALA A 297 26.49 26.97 -4.43
CA ALA A 297 25.97 27.42 -3.14
C ALA A 297 25.21 28.75 -3.26
N LYS A 298 25.65 29.66 -4.12
CA LYS A 298 24.98 30.94 -4.38
C LYS A 298 23.64 30.76 -5.07
N LEU A 299 23.56 29.87 -6.07
CA LEU A 299 22.32 29.61 -6.81
C LEU A 299 21.34 28.73 -6.02
N TYR A 300 21.87 27.82 -5.20
CA TYR A 300 21.10 26.91 -4.35
C TYR A 300 21.47 27.09 -2.87
N PRO A 301 21.11 28.23 -2.25
CA PRO A 301 21.48 28.51 -0.87
C PRO A 301 20.90 27.46 0.08
N ASP A 302 19.75 26.85 -0.23
CA ASP A 302 19.12 25.81 0.58
C ASP A 302 19.65 24.39 0.31
N ALA A 303 20.69 24.22 -0.51
CA ALA A 303 21.27 22.92 -0.84
C ALA A 303 21.71 22.12 0.39
N HIS A 304 22.04 22.84 1.47
CA HIS A 304 22.51 22.26 2.73
C HIS A 304 21.39 21.66 3.60
N LYS A 305 20.14 22.09 3.43
CA LYS A 305 19.02 21.70 4.30
C LYS A 305 18.57 20.27 4.03
N HIS A 306 18.12 20.01 2.80
CA HIS A 306 17.62 18.70 2.38
C HIS A 306 17.83 18.47 0.88
N ILE A 307 18.29 17.27 0.52
CA ILE A 307 18.52 16.91 -0.90
C ILE A 307 17.25 16.97 -1.75
N SER A 308 16.08 16.69 -1.15
CA SER A 308 14.78 16.81 -1.82
C SER A 308 14.48 18.25 -2.21
N THR A 309 14.80 19.21 -1.33
CA THR A 309 14.64 20.64 -1.59
C THR A 309 15.56 21.10 -2.72
N LEU A 310 16.81 20.66 -2.71
CA LEU A 310 17.76 20.91 -3.80
C LEU A 310 17.22 20.37 -5.15
N ILE A 311 16.77 19.12 -5.18
CA ILE A 311 16.22 18.50 -6.40
C ILE A 311 15.01 19.28 -6.93
N LEU A 312 14.12 19.73 -6.04
CA LEU A 312 12.96 20.55 -6.43
C LEU A 312 13.40 21.90 -7.00
N ALA A 313 14.38 22.56 -6.37
CA ALA A 313 14.94 23.81 -6.86
C ALA A 313 15.55 23.64 -8.25
N ILE A 314 16.43 22.64 -8.45
CA ILE A 314 17.05 22.36 -9.75
C ILE A 314 15.98 22.08 -10.83
N ARG A 315 14.96 21.27 -10.52
CA ARG A 315 13.85 21.01 -11.45
C ARG A 315 13.06 22.26 -11.80
N GLY A 316 12.81 23.13 -10.81
CA GLY A 316 12.18 24.43 -11.02
C GLY A 316 13.00 25.29 -11.98
N THR A 317 14.30 25.42 -11.71
CA THR A 317 15.23 26.17 -12.58
C THR A 317 15.27 25.60 -14.00
N ASN A 318 15.35 24.27 -14.15
CA ASN A 318 15.40 23.61 -15.45
C ASN A 318 14.07 23.71 -16.23
N LYS A 319 12.94 23.85 -15.54
CA LYS A 319 11.66 24.18 -16.16
C LYS A 319 11.66 25.61 -16.68
N THR A 320 12.13 26.58 -15.91
CA THR A 320 12.24 27.99 -16.32
C THR A 320 13.18 28.15 -17.52
N ARG A 321 14.25 27.34 -17.59
CA ARG A 321 15.22 27.32 -18.70
C ARG A 321 14.73 26.56 -19.95
N GLY A 322 13.56 25.91 -19.91
CA GLY A 322 13.05 25.12 -21.04
C GLY A 322 13.78 23.80 -21.29
N VAL A 323 14.69 23.37 -20.41
CA VAL A 323 15.44 22.09 -20.52
C VAL A 323 14.53 20.90 -20.27
N ILE A 324 13.50 21.06 -19.44
CA ILE A 324 12.44 20.06 -19.25
C ILE A 324 11.25 20.50 -20.10
N MET A 325 11.10 19.94 -21.31
CA MET A 325 9.86 20.07 -22.06
C MET A 325 8.71 19.55 -21.20
N GLY A 326 7.73 20.42 -20.93
CA GLY A 326 6.48 20.01 -20.32
C GLY A 326 5.94 18.81 -21.09
N ARG A 327 5.55 17.74 -20.38
CA ARG A 327 5.01 16.53 -21.00
C ARG A 327 3.85 16.96 -21.91
N ARG A 328 4.06 16.90 -23.24
CA ARG A 328 3.01 17.20 -24.23
C ARG A 328 1.79 16.36 -23.88
N SER A 329 0.68 17.03 -23.61
CA SER A 329 -0.64 16.40 -23.52
C SER A 329 -0.84 15.59 -24.80
N LYS A 330 -1.14 14.29 -24.66
CA LYS A 330 -1.44 13.38 -25.76
C LYS A 330 -2.87 13.57 -26.25
N ARG A 331 -3.35 14.82 -26.34
CA ARG A 331 -4.56 15.18 -27.07
C ARG A 331 -4.11 15.80 -28.37
N GLY A 332 -4.23 15.02 -29.45
CA GLY A 332 -4.17 15.58 -30.79
C GLY A 332 -5.26 16.64 -30.90
N VAL A 333 -4.87 17.85 -31.30
CA VAL A 333 -5.81 18.83 -31.82
C VAL A 333 -6.05 18.38 -33.25
N ASP A 334 -7.26 17.88 -33.50
CA ASP A 334 -7.75 17.64 -34.85
C ASP A 334 -8.02 19.03 -35.45
N SER A 335 -7.11 19.49 -36.30
CA SER A 335 -7.29 20.71 -37.07
C SER A 335 -8.16 20.38 -38.28
N GLY A 336 -9.48 20.45 -38.07
CA GLY A 336 -10.44 20.60 -39.16
C GLY A 336 -10.22 21.96 -39.81
N ALA A 337 -9.61 21.94 -40.99
CA ALA A 337 -9.56 23.08 -41.89
C ALA A 337 -10.93 23.18 -42.58
N ASP A 338 -11.65 24.26 -42.30
CA ASP A 338 -12.67 24.77 -43.21
C ASP A 338 -11.96 25.37 -44.43
N SER A 339 -12.28 24.84 -45.60
CA SER A 339 -12.09 25.51 -46.89
C SER A 339 -13.17 24.98 -47.84
N ASP A 340 -14.02 25.93 -48.23
CA ASP A 340 -15.07 25.96 -49.26
C ASP A 340 -16.39 25.19 -49.05
#